data_AF-A0A3P6CCQ4-F1
#
_entry.id   AF-A0A3P6CCQ4-F1
#
_cell.length_a   1.000
_cell.length_b   1.000
_cell.length_c   1.000
_cell.angle_alpha   90.00
_cell.angle_beta   90.00
_cell.angle_gamma   90.00
#
_symmetry.space_group_name_H-M   'P 1'
#
loop_
_entity.id
_entity.type
_entity.pdbx_description
1 polymer ?
#
loop_
_entity_poly.entity_id
_entity_poly.type
_entity_poly.pdbx_seq_one_letter_code
_entity_poly.pdbx_strand_id
1 'polypeptide(L)'
;MVVRISGEDVALDGGDSDSDGYLDEQSKCKANDHPMQVVAETRTDTMKRKVLSASVLTSCCDLVNEEQSAQALTSLLNWYRAACHYGHEPSGMTSPYICYDIEDSETFAKVMTFVLQKADRTFRSILGLSSSSNKEKILKLKNNPKWDSVKLLIKSFFRSTIHLVKQAADLEITVFALAQLRVSFALKICRSLIPKPLFPLHNLPSY
;
A
#
# COMPACT_ATOMS: atom_id res chain seq x y z
N MET A 1 40.57 -16.61 49.08
CA MET A 1 41.43 -16.00 48.06
C MET A 1 40.54 -15.23 47.11
N VAL A 2 40.68 -13.91 47.12
CA VAL A 2 39.93 -12.92 46.33
C VAL A 2 40.73 -12.66 45.06
N VAL A 3 40.08 -12.65 43.91
CA VAL A 3 40.43 -11.73 42.81
C VAL A 3 39.12 -11.26 42.16
N ARG A 4 38.86 -9.96 42.32
CA ARG A 4 37.97 -9.13 41.49
C ARG A 4 38.81 -8.46 40.42
N ILE A 5 38.30 -8.37 39.19
CA ILE A 5 38.50 -7.30 38.19
C ILE A 5 37.19 -7.30 37.36
N SER A 6 36.20 -6.41 37.60
CA SER A 6 36.02 -5.06 37.03
C SER A 6 36.16 -5.09 35.50
N GLY A 7 35.17 -4.91 34.64
CA GLY A 7 33.95 -4.11 34.66
C GLY A 7 33.87 -3.52 33.26
N GLU A 8 32.80 -3.80 32.51
CA GLU A 8 32.39 -3.00 31.35
C GLU A 8 30.91 -3.33 31.08
N ASP A 9 30.08 -2.34 31.40
CA ASP A 9 28.64 -2.33 31.17
C ASP A 9 28.36 -2.31 29.67
N VAL A 10 27.79 -3.40 29.14
CA VAL A 10 27.16 -3.36 27.82
C VAL A 10 25.69 -3.03 28.04
N ALA A 11 25.40 -1.74 27.98
CA ALA A 11 24.04 -1.22 27.87
C ALA A 11 23.38 -1.83 26.63
N LEU A 12 22.32 -2.61 26.85
CA LEU A 12 21.38 -3.01 25.81
C LEU A 12 20.48 -1.79 25.54
N ASP A 13 20.84 -1.00 24.53
CA ASP A 13 20.04 0.13 24.05
C ASP A 13 19.73 -0.02 22.55
N GLY A 14 18.54 0.42 22.15
CA GLY A 14 18.15 0.57 20.75
C GLY A 14 17.13 -0.42 20.21
N GLY A 15 16.02 -0.64 20.91
CA GLY A 15 14.82 -1.20 20.29
C GLY A 15 14.12 -0.19 19.39
N ASP A 16 14.57 -0.04 18.14
CA ASP A 16 13.85 0.74 17.12
C ASP A 16 12.65 -0.07 16.60
N SER A 17 11.56 -0.01 17.36
CA SER A 17 10.23 -0.31 16.86
C SER A 17 9.77 0.87 15.99
N ASP A 18 10.00 0.79 14.68
CA ASP A 18 9.32 1.62 13.68
C ASP A 18 7.83 1.25 13.64
N SER A 19 7.10 1.70 14.66
CA SER A 19 5.64 1.74 14.68
C SER A 19 5.19 3.06 14.07
N ASP A 20 5.19 3.16 12.74
CA ASP A 20 4.58 4.28 12.03
C ASP A 20 3.10 4.00 11.78
N GLY A 21 2.30 4.29 12.81
CA GLY A 21 0.85 4.39 12.68
C GLY A 21 0.46 5.49 11.70
N TYR A 22 0.30 5.14 10.42
CA TYR A 22 -0.39 5.99 9.44
C TYR A 22 -1.88 6.01 9.75
N LEU A 23 -2.29 6.89 10.67
CA LEU A 23 -3.68 7.27 10.79
C LEU A 23 -4.06 8.18 9.63
N ASP A 24 -5.13 7.78 8.96
CA ASP A 24 -5.81 8.49 7.88
C ASP A 24 -6.48 9.76 8.42
N GLU A 25 -5.80 10.90 8.33
CA GLU A 25 -6.44 12.22 8.35
C GLU A 25 -6.49 12.81 6.94
N GLN A 26 -7.24 12.19 6.02
CA GLN A 26 -7.89 12.93 4.94
C GLN A 26 -9.01 12.14 4.24
N SER A 27 -10.09 11.89 4.98
CA SER A 27 -11.40 11.55 4.38
C SER A 27 -12.49 12.50 4.88
N LYS A 28 -12.40 13.79 4.52
CA LYS A 28 -13.58 14.66 4.46
C LYS A 28 -14.05 14.75 3.01
N CYS A 29 -14.71 13.69 2.57
CA CYS A 29 -15.49 13.73 1.33
C CYS A 29 -16.63 14.74 1.55
N LYS A 30 -16.69 15.82 0.76
CA LYS A 30 -17.93 16.58 0.64
C LYS A 30 -18.93 15.70 -0.12
N ALA A 31 -20.05 15.43 0.52
CA ALA A 31 -21.15 14.69 -0.07
C ALA A 31 -21.69 15.48 -1.27
N ASN A 32 -21.68 14.88 -2.45
CA ASN A 32 -22.66 15.18 -3.48
C ASN A 32 -23.73 14.09 -3.37
N ASP A 33 -24.97 14.54 -3.19
CA ASP A 33 -26.16 13.72 -2.92
C ASP A 33 -26.39 12.66 -4.00
N HIS A 34 -26.16 11.39 -3.67
CA HIS A 34 -26.92 10.24 -4.16
C HIS A 34 -26.90 9.15 -3.07
N PRO A 35 -28.04 8.49 -2.79
CA PRO A 35 -28.25 7.83 -1.50
C PRO A 35 -27.49 6.50 -1.45
N MET A 36 -26.35 6.51 -0.75
CA MET A 36 -25.72 5.28 -0.27
C MET A 36 -26.42 4.90 1.03
N GLN A 37 -27.12 3.77 1.02
CA GLN A 37 -27.93 3.31 2.14
C GLN A 37 -27.00 2.95 3.32
N VAL A 38 -26.97 3.82 4.32
CA VAL A 38 -26.32 3.58 5.61
C VAL A 38 -27.41 3.05 6.54
N VAL A 39 -27.39 1.75 6.83
CA VAL A 39 -28.16 1.20 7.94
C VAL A 39 -27.39 1.57 9.21
N ALA A 40 -27.89 2.58 9.93
CA ALA A 40 -27.32 3.06 11.16
C ALA A 40 -28.04 2.41 12.35
N GLU A 41 -27.32 1.57 13.10
CA GLU A 41 -27.72 1.25 14.48
C GLU A 41 -26.61 1.63 15.47
N THR A 42 -27.00 2.61 16.29
CA THR A 42 -26.68 2.90 17.69
C THR A 42 -25.21 2.91 18.18
N ARG A 43 -24.85 4.07 18.74
CA ARG A 43 -23.58 4.45 19.36
C ARG A 43 -23.03 3.41 20.36
N THR A 44 -22.01 2.69 19.93
CA THR A 44 -20.84 2.29 20.74
C THR A 44 -19.60 2.76 19.97
N ASP A 45 -18.41 2.74 20.56
CA ASP A 45 -17.13 3.11 19.91
C ASP A 45 -16.80 2.07 18.82
N THR A 46 -17.61 2.07 17.75
CA THR A 46 -17.68 0.98 16.78
C THR A 46 -16.63 1.21 15.71
N MET A 47 -15.69 0.26 15.64
CA MET A 47 -14.82 0.06 14.49
C MET A 47 -15.67 0.15 13.21
N LYS A 48 -15.42 1.14 12.34
CA LYS A 48 -16.17 1.30 11.10
C LYS A 48 -15.72 0.19 10.14
N ARG A 49 -16.54 -0.83 9.93
CA ARG A 49 -16.26 -1.85 8.92
C ARG A 49 -16.64 -1.30 7.55
N LYS A 50 -15.66 -1.16 6.67
CA LYS A 50 -15.91 -1.07 5.23
C LYS A 50 -15.89 -2.50 4.70
N VAL A 51 -16.80 -2.82 3.79
CA VAL A 51 -16.78 -4.09 3.03
C VAL A 51 -16.56 -3.75 1.56
N LEU A 52 -15.62 -4.44 0.91
CA LEU A 52 -15.43 -4.35 -0.53
C LEU A 52 -16.35 -5.37 -1.17
N SER A 53 -17.45 -4.88 -1.74
CA SER A 53 -18.32 -5.69 -2.58
C SER A 53 -17.86 -5.69 -4.03
N ALA A 54 -18.32 -6.67 -4.81
CA ALA A 54 -18.04 -6.73 -6.25
C ALA A 54 -18.50 -5.45 -7.00
N SER A 55 -19.62 -4.85 -6.60
CA SER A 55 -20.16 -3.61 -7.19
C SER A 55 -19.29 -2.38 -6.88
N VAL A 56 -18.84 -2.24 -5.62
CA VAL A 56 -17.93 -1.17 -5.20
C VAL A 56 -16.58 -1.31 -5.91
N LEU A 57 -16.07 -2.53 -6.02
CA LEU A 57 -14.84 -2.82 -6.74
C LEU A 57 -14.96 -2.41 -8.22
N THR A 58 -16.02 -2.84 -8.90
CA THR A 58 -16.25 -2.52 -10.31
C THR A 58 -16.32 -1.01 -10.53
N SER A 59 -17.11 -0.29 -9.73
CA SER A 59 -17.21 1.17 -9.81
C SER A 59 -15.85 1.87 -9.60
N CYS A 60 -15.06 1.41 -8.62
CA CYS A 60 -13.72 1.97 -8.41
C CYS A 60 -12.78 1.69 -9.59
N CYS A 61 -12.85 0.49 -10.16
CA CYS A 61 -12.05 0.10 -11.33
C CYS A 61 -12.38 0.98 -12.54
N ASP A 62 -13.67 1.24 -12.78
CA ASP A 62 -14.14 2.07 -13.88
C ASP A 62 -13.63 3.51 -13.73
N LEU A 63 -13.77 4.11 -12.54
CA LEU A 63 -13.23 5.45 -12.23
C LEU A 63 -11.70 5.54 -12.44
N VAL A 64 -10.96 4.47 -12.15
CA VAL A 64 -9.51 4.43 -12.39
C VAL A 64 -9.18 4.29 -13.88
N ASN A 65 -9.93 3.47 -14.62
CA ASN A 65 -9.69 3.24 -16.04
C ASN A 65 -10.09 4.45 -16.89
N GLU A 66 -11.27 5.01 -16.65
CA GLU A 66 -11.90 6.03 -17.48
C GLU A 66 -11.46 7.43 -17.07
N GLU A 67 -11.48 7.73 -15.77
CA GLU A 67 -11.24 9.08 -15.26
C GLU A 67 -9.84 9.26 -14.63
N GLN A 68 -9.06 8.18 -14.52
CA GLN A 68 -7.76 8.20 -13.84
C GLN A 68 -7.85 8.74 -12.40
N SER A 69 -8.98 8.44 -11.72
CA SER A 69 -9.32 9.00 -10.41
C SER A 69 -8.32 8.58 -9.32
N ALA A 70 -7.61 9.57 -8.76
CA ALA A 70 -6.69 9.35 -7.66
C ALA A 70 -7.40 8.86 -6.39
N GLN A 71 -8.61 9.34 -6.12
CA GLN A 71 -9.40 8.93 -4.95
C GLN A 71 -9.87 7.47 -5.04
N ALA A 72 -10.30 7.05 -6.23
CA ALA A 72 -10.66 5.65 -6.47
C ALA A 72 -9.43 4.73 -6.32
N LEU A 73 -8.27 5.15 -6.85
CA LEU A 73 -7.02 4.42 -6.67
C LEU A 73 -6.61 4.31 -5.20
N THR A 74 -6.70 5.40 -4.43
CA THR A 74 -6.41 5.39 -2.98
C THR A 74 -7.32 4.41 -2.24
N SER A 75 -8.61 4.39 -2.58
CA SER A 75 -9.56 3.44 -2.00
C SER A 75 -9.18 2.00 -2.33
N LEU A 76 -8.85 1.71 -3.59
CA LEU A 76 -8.39 0.38 -4.01
C LEU A 76 -7.07 -0.02 -3.35
N LEU A 77 -6.13 0.91 -3.13
CA LEU A 77 -4.87 0.64 -2.44
C LEU A 77 -5.07 0.31 -0.96
N ASN A 78 -6.05 0.92 -0.30
CA ASN A 78 -6.42 0.57 1.07
C ASN A 78 -6.97 -0.86 1.14
N TRP A 79 -7.80 -1.23 0.18
CA TRP A 79 -8.33 -2.59 0.05
C TRP A 79 -7.26 -3.62 -0.28
N TYR A 80 -6.40 -3.30 -1.23
CA TYR A 80 -5.26 -4.11 -1.61
C TYR A 80 -4.30 -4.32 -0.42
N ARG A 81 -4.07 -3.29 0.39
CA ARG A 81 -3.28 -3.42 1.62
C ARG A 81 -3.91 -4.45 2.55
N ALA A 82 -5.21 -4.33 2.85
CA ALA A 82 -5.91 -5.31 3.68
C ALA A 82 -5.84 -6.73 3.09
N ALA A 83 -6.02 -6.87 1.77
CA ALA A 83 -5.89 -8.14 1.06
C ALA A 83 -4.48 -8.76 1.20
N CYS A 84 -3.42 -7.95 1.10
CA CYS A 84 -2.05 -8.42 1.24
C CYS A 84 -1.75 -8.96 2.65
N HIS A 85 -2.43 -8.44 3.67
CA HIS A 85 -2.28 -8.85 5.08
C HIS A 85 -3.31 -9.89 5.53
N TYR A 86 -4.17 -10.36 4.61
CA TYR A 86 -5.22 -11.31 4.92
C TYR A 86 -4.65 -12.61 5.54
N GLY A 87 -5.22 -13.03 6.67
CA GLY A 87 -4.76 -14.20 7.42
C GLY A 87 -3.47 -14.00 8.24
N HIS A 88 -2.90 -12.80 8.23
CA HIS A 88 -1.67 -12.45 8.97
C HIS A 88 -1.88 -11.32 10.00
N GLU A 89 -3.14 -10.97 10.30
CA GLU A 89 -3.45 -9.98 11.32
C GLU A 89 -3.01 -10.50 12.70
N PRO A 90 -2.13 -9.79 13.42
CA PRO A 90 -1.72 -10.22 14.75
C PRO A 90 -2.95 -10.26 15.67
N SER A 91 -3.17 -11.40 16.31
CA SER A 91 -4.29 -11.57 17.24
C SER A 91 -4.23 -10.48 18.33
N GLY A 92 -5.19 -9.56 18.32
CA GLY A 92 -5.32 -8.52 19.36
C GLY A 92 -4.90 -7.11 18.95
N MET A 93 -4.46 -6.86 17.72
CA MET A 93 -4.19 -5.48 17.25
C MET A 93 -5.32 -5.00 16.33
N THR A 94 -6.42 -4.56 16.92
CA THR A 94 -7.45 -3.81 16.21
C THR A 94 -6.85 -2.47 15.76
N SER A 95 -6.54 -2.35 14.47
CA SER A 95 -6.29 -1.06 13.83
C SER A 95 -7.43 -0.10 14.20
N PRO A 96 -7.15 1.15 14.64
CA PRO A 96 -7.99 1.72 15.70
C PRO A 96 -9.36 2.23 15.24
N TYR A 97 -9.66 2.30 13.93
CA TYR A 97 -10.94 2.92 13.51
C TYR A 97 -11.62 2.33 12.26
N ILE A 98 -10.94 1.63 11.35
CA ILE A 98 -11.54 1.09 10.13
C ILE A 98 -11.08 -0.33 9.83
N CYS A 99 -12.03 -1.28 9.83
CA CYS A 99 -11.81 -2.64 9.34
C CYS A 99 -12.09 -2.68 7.84
N TYR A 100 -11.18 -3.22 7.05
CA TYR A 100 -11.38 -3.47 5.64
C TYR A 100 -11.65 -4.96 5.45
N ASP A 101 -12.90 -5.32 5.13
CA ASP A 101 -13.33 -6.69 4.85
C ASP A 101 -13.64 -6.92 3.36
N ILE A 102 -13.36 -8.10 2.82
CA ILE A 102 -13.56 -8.42 1.39
C ILE A 102 -14.64 -9.48 1.27
N GLU A 103 -15.66 -9.20 0.45
CA GLU A 103 -16.89 -10.00 0.37
C GLU A 103 -16.64 -11.49 0.07
N ASP A 104 -15.81 -11.77 -0.94
CA ASP A 104 -15.59 -13.12 -1.44
C ASP A 104 -14.21 -13.25 -2.12
N SER A 105 -13.83 -14.49 -2.45
CA SER A 105 -12.54 -14.82 -3.06
C SER A 105 -12.38 -14.28 -4.49
N GLU A 106 -13.45 -14.15 -5.26
CA GLU A 106 -13.43 -13.55 -6.59
C GLU A 106 -13.15 -12.04 -6.48
N THR A 107 -13.81 -11.36 -5.56
CA THR A 107 -13.58 -9.93 -5.25
C THR A 107 -12.15 -9.71 -4.75
N PHE A 108 -11.63 -10.61 -3.90
CA PHE A 108 -10.22 -10.63 -3.48
C PHE A 108 -9.28 -10.75 -4.69
N ALA A 109 -9.46 -11.77 -5.53
CA ALA A 109 -8.59 -12.00 -6.68
C ALA A 109 -8.60 -10.82 -7.67
N LYS A 110 -9.78 -10.22 -7.88
CA LYS A 110 -9.95 -9.05 -8.75
C LYS A 110 -9.23 -7.82 -8.21
N VAL A 111 -9.35 -7.48 -6.92
CA VAL A 111 -8.66 -6.30 -6.38
C VAL A 111 -7.14 -6.47 -6.42
N MET A 112 -6.65 -7.67 -6.12
CA MET A 112 -5.22 -8.01 -6.21
C MET A 112 -4.69 -7.83 -7.63
N THR A 113 -5.38 -8.46 -8.60
CA THR A 113 -5.00 -8.41 -10.01
C THR A 113 -5.05 -6.98 -10.56
N PHE A 114 -6.14 -6.26 -10.30
CA PHE A 114 -6.35 -4.92 -10.81
C PHE A 114 -5.29 -3.95 -10.30
N VAL A 115 -5.05 -3.91 -8.99
CA VAL A 115 -4.09 -2.96 -8.41
C VAL A 115 -2.67 -3.25 -8.90
N LEU A 116 -2.26 -4.52 -8.93
CA LEU A 116 -0.95 -4.92 -9.43
C LEU A 116 -0.73 -4.51 -10.90
N GLN A 117 -1.76 -4.61 -11.75
CA GLN A 117 -1.65 -4.25 -13.18
C GLN A 117 -1.78 -2.75 -13.45
N LYS A 118 -2.62 -2.03 -12.69
CA LYS A 118 -3.07 -0.68 -13.06
C LYS A 118 -2.41 0.43 -12.27
N ALA A 119 -1.99 0.18 -11.02
CA ALA A 119 -1.48 1.22 -10.14
C ALA A 119 -0.35 2.03 -10.79
N ASP A 120 0.59 1.35 -11.47
CA ASP A 120 1.70 2.02 -12.15
C ASP A 120 1.25 3.04 -13.19
N ARG A 121 0.34 2.63 -14.07
CA ARG A 121 -0.19 3.48 -15.15
C ARG A 121 -0.91 4.69 -14.56
N THR A 122 -1.70 4.48 -13.51
CA THR A 122 -2.45 5.57 -12.87
C THR A 122 -1.52 6.53 -12.13
N PHE A 123 -0.47 6.06 -11.44
CA PHE A 123 0.54 6.95 -10.85
C PHE A 123 1.21 7.83 -11.91
N ARG A 124 1.53 7.26 -13.07
CA ARG A 124 2.10 8.02 -14.21
C ARG A 124 1.12 9.07 -14.72
N SER A 125 -0.15 8.70 -14.88
CA SER A 125 -1.21 9.61 -15.30
C SER A 125 -1.36 10.80 -14.35
N ILE A 126 -1.46 10.54 -13.04
CA ILE A 126 -1.59 11.60 -12.02
C ILE A 126 -0.40 12.56 -12.05
N LEU A 127 0.80 12.04 -12.30
CA LEU A 127 2.04 12.82 -12.39
C LEU A 127 2.26 13.47 -13.78
N GLY A 128 1.36 13.27 -14.75
CA GLY A 128 1.47 13.83 -16.10
C GLY A 128 2.61 13.22 -16.92
N LEU A 129 2.93 11.95 -16.68
CA LEU A 129 4.05 11.25 -17.31
C LEU A 129 3.58 10.33 -18.43
N SER A 130 4.28 10.37 -19.56
CA SER A 130 4.11 9.38 -20.62
C SER A 130 4.89 8.08 -20.33
N SER A 131 4.61 7.05 -21.11
CA SER A 131 5.36 5.78 -21.09
C SER A 131 6.86 5.96 -21.38
N SER A 132 7.22 7.00 -22.15
CA SER A 132 8.59 7.31 -22.59
C SER A 132 9.34 8.37 -21.75
N SER A 133 8.80 8.77 -20.59
CA SER A 133 9.44 9.78 -19.74
C SER A 133 10.91 9.43 -19.42
N ASN A 134 11.81 10.36 -19.75
CA ASN A 134 13.25 10.22 -19.55
C ASN A 134 13.66 10.49 -18.09
N LYS A 135 14.90 10.12 -17.72
CA LYS A 135 15.43 10.27 -16.35
C LYS A 135 15.36 11.71 -15.83
N GLU A 136 15.55 12.71 -16.69
CA GLU A 136 15.49 14.11 -16.32
C GLU A 136 14.09 14.54 -15.85
N LYS A 137 13.03 14.13 -16.57
CA LYS A 137 11.64 14.36 -16.16
C LYS A 137 11.34 13.71 -14.81
N ILE A 138 11.91 12.52 -14.55
CA ILE A 138 11.76 11.81 -13.28
C ILE A 138 12.41 12.59 -12.13
N LEU A 139 13.61 13.16 -12.33
CA LEU A 139 14.29 13.96 -11.31
C LEU A 139 13.50 15.23 -10.94
N LYS A 140 12.84 15.84 -11.92
CA LYS A 140 11.99 17.02 -11.73
C LYS A 140 10.62 16.71 -11.09
N LEU A 141 10.28 15.44 -10.87
CA LEU A 141 9.01 15.05 -10.23
C LEU A 141 8.85 15.64 -8.82
N LYS A 142 9.94 15.87 -8.09
CA LYS A 142 9.90 16.47 -6.76
C LYS A 142 9.25 17.86 -6.74
N ASN A 143 9.20 18.53 -7.90
CA ASN A 143 8.59 19.85 -8.04
C ASN A 143 7.11 19.76 -8.47
N ASN A 144 6.59 18.56 -8.73
CA ASN A 144 5.18 18.38 -9.08
C ASN A 144 4.34 18.55 -7.80
N PRO A 145 3.30 19.41 -7.80
CA PRO A 145 2.48 19.66 -6.61
C PRO A 145 1.75 18.42 -6.08
N LYS A 146 1.54 17.39 -6.91
CA LYS A 146 0.91 16.11 -6.54
C LYS A 146 1.92 15.07 -6.06
N TRP A 147 3.22 15.36 -6.13
CA TRP A 147 4.28 14.40 -5.87
C TRP A 147 4.19 13.78 -4.48
N ASP A 148 4.02 14.58 -3.43
CA ASP A 148 4.03 14.06 -2.06
C ASP A 148 2.87 13.10 -1.80
N SER A 149 1.68 13.43 -2.30
CA SER A 149 0.52 12.54 -2.22
C SER A 149 0.76 11.22 -2.98
N VAL A 150 1.20 11.30 -4.24
CA VAL A 150 1.45 10.10 -5.06
C VAL A 150 2.61 9.27 -4.49
N LYS A 151 3.65 9.91 -3.94
CA LYS A 151 4.78 9.24 -3.29
C LYS A 151 4.31 8.38 -2.12
N LEU A 152 3.38 8.87 -1.30
CA LEU A 152 2.80 8.08 -0.21
C LEU A 152 2.02 6.86 -0.72
N LEU A 153 1.22 7.04 -1.78
CA LEU A 153 0.51 5.93 -2.43
C LEU A 153 1.47 4.89 -3.02
N ILE A 154 2.53 5.34 -3.68
CA ILE A 154 3.59 4.48 -4.21
C ILE A 154 4.26 3.69 -3.07
N LYS A 155 4.61 4.35 -1.97
CA LYS A 155 5.18 3.66 -0.79
C LYS A 155 4.24 2.59 -0.25
N SER A 156 2.95 2.91 -0.10
CA SER A 156 1.93 1.98 0.40
C SER A 156 1.78 0.77 -0.52
N PHE A 157 1.73 0.99 -1.83
CA PHE A 157 1.69 -0.07 -2.84
C PHE A 157 2.90 -1.02 -2.72
N PHE A 158 4.12 -0.47 -2.64
CA PHE A 158 5.33 -1.30 -2.51
C PHE A 158 5.36 -2.08 -1.21
N ARG A 159 5.06 -1.44 -0.08
CA ARG A 159 5.09 -2.11 1.23
C ARG A 159 4.11 -3.28 1.26
N SER A 160 2.89 -3.06 0.77
CA SER A 160 1.86 -4.10 0.70
C SER A 160 2.26 -5.24 -0.25
N THR A 161 2.78 -4.91 -1.44
CA THR A 161 3.19 -5.93 -2.41
C THR A 161 4.41 -6.73 -1.95
N ILE A 162 5.37 -6.10 -1.26
CA ILE A 162 6.51 -6.80 -0.68
C ILE A 162 6.04 -7.72 0.45
N HIS A 163 5.08 -7.27 1.27
CA HIS A 163 4.49 -8.13 2.29
C HIS A 163 3.80 -9.34 1.67
N LEU A 164 2.98 -9.13 0.63
CA LEU A 164 2.38 -10.21 -0.15
C LEU A 164 3.43 -11.20 -0.66
N VAL A 165 4.47 -10.73 -1.33
CA VAL A 165 5.54 -11.60 -1.88
C VAL A 165 6.29 -12.38 -0.78
N LYS A 166 6.39 -11.82 0.43
CA LYS A 166 7.04 -12.49 1.57
C LYS A 166 6.16 -13.56 2.23
N GLN A 167 4.85 -13.34 2.27
CA GLN A 167 3.90 -14.17 3.02
C GLN A 167 3.03 -15.08 2.15
N ALA A 168 2.99 -14.85 0.84
CA ALA A 168 2.20 -15.66 -0.06
C ALA A 168 2.71 -17.10 -0.09
N ALA A 169 1.86 -18.04 0.33
CA ALA A 169 2.09 -19.46 0.15
C ALA A 169 1.93 -19.88 -1.33
N ASP A 170 1.17 -19.09 -2.09
CA ASP A 170 0.89 -19.34 -3.51
C ASP A 170 2.01 -18.78 -4.40
N LEU A 171 2.66 -19.66 -5.14
CA LEU A 171 3.74 -19.32 -6.05
C LEU A 171 3.25 -18.51 -7.26
N GLU A 172 2.05 -18.76 -7.77
CA GLU A 172 1.49 -18.04 -8.91
C GLU A 172 1.23 -16.58 -8.54
N ILE A 173 0.66 -16.33 -7.36
CA ILE A 173 0.46 -14.96 -6.83
C ILE A 173 1.80 -14.25 -6.68
N THR A 174 2.80 -14.95 -6.14
CA THR A 174 4.15 -14.41 -5.93
C THR A 174 4.83 -14.05 -7.25
N VAL A 175 4.82 -14.97 -8.22
CA VAL A 175 5.40 -14.76 -9.56
C VAL A 175 4.70 -13.61 -10.27
N PHE A 176 3.37 -13.57 -10.20
CA PHE A 176 2.59 -12.50 -10.80
C PHE A 176 2.92 -11.13 -10.19
N ALA A 177 2.94 -11.01 -8.86
CA ALA A 177 3.28 -9.78 -8.17
C ALA A 177 4.71 -9.30 -8.51
N LEU A 178 5.68 -10.22 -8.53
CA LEU A 178 7.06 -9.91 -8.93
C LEU A 178 7.16 -9.45 -10.39
N ALA A 179 6.41 -10.08 -11.31
CA ALA A 179 6.39 -9.67 -12.71
C ALA A 179 5.88 -8.23 -12.86
N GLN A 180 4.82 -7.86 -12.14
CA GLN A 180 4.29 -6.49 -12.16
C GLN A 180 5.26 -5.48 -11.52
N LEU A 181 5.91 -5.83 -10.40
CA LEU A 181 6.91 -4.98 -9.76
C LEU A 181 8.10 -4.70 -10.68
N ARG A 182 8.59 -5.70 -11.44
CA ARG A 182 9.73 -5.56 -12.36
C ARG A 182 9.49 -4.52 -13.45
N VAL A 183 8.26 -4.44 -13.96
CA VAL A 183 7.91 -3.50 -15.02
C VAL A 183 7.43 -2.15 -14.49
N SER A 184 7.10 -2.05 -13.20
CA SER A 184 6.59 -0.83 -12.57
C SER A 184 7.58 0.34 -12.65
N PHE A 185 7.11 1.43 -13.22
CA PHE A 185 7.71 2.75 -13.15
C PHE A 185 7.86 3.27 -11.72
N ALA A 186 6.88 3.04 -10.85
CA ALA A 186 6.97 3.45 -9.45
C ALA A 186 8.26 2.92 -8.79
N LEU A 187 8.70 1.71 -9.16
CA LEU A 187 9.92 1.09 -8.63
C LEU A 187 11.16 1.83 -9.14
N LYS A 188 11.13 2.20 -10.43
CA LYS A 188 12.18 2.99 -11.09
C LYS A 188 12.29 4.37 -10.45
N ILE A 189 11.16 5.02 -10.12
CA ILE A 189 11.16 6.30 -9.41
C ILE A 189 11.78 6.12 -8.02
N CYS A 190 11.28 5.18 -7.21
CA CYS A 190 11.79 4.93 -5.85
C CYS A 190 13.31 4.71 -5.86
N ARG A 191 13.83 3.92 -6.81
CA ARG A 191 15.27 3.71 -6.96
C ARG A 191 16.05 4.96 -7.37
N SER A 192 15.43 5.86 -8.12
CA SER A 192 16.06 7.09 -8.63
C SER A 192 15.97 8.29 -7.68
N LEU A 193 14.95 8.34 -6.82
CA LEU A 193 14.67 9.49 -5.94
C LEU A 193 14.97 9.23 -4.45
N ILE A 194 15.16 7.98 -4.05
CA ILE A 194 15.55 7.60 -2.68
C ILE A 194 17.08 7.37 -2.66
N PRO A 195 17.85 8.13 -1.88
CA PRO A 195 19.25 7.82 -1.60
C PRO A 195 19.36 6.41 -0.98
N LYS A 196 20.28 5.55 -1.46
CA LYS A 196 20.39 4.16 -1.01
C LYS A 196 20.78 4.02 0.48
N PRO A 197 20.45 2.88 1.16
CA PRO A 197 19.60 1.78 0.71
C PRO A 197 18.43 1.48 1.68
N LEU A 198 17.19 1.78 1.29
CA LEU A 198 16.01 1.22 1.96
C LEU A 198 15.59 -0.16 1.41
N PHE A 199 16.35 -0.73 0.47
CA PHE A 199 16.09 -2.04 -0.14
C PHE A 199 17.40 -2.80 -0.41
N PRO A 200 17.85 -3.68 0.51
CA PRO A 200 18.86 -4.66 0.17
C PRO A 200 18.21 -5.77 -0.68
N LEU A 201 18.05 -5.52 -1.98
CA LEU A 201 17.62 -6.55 -2.95
C LEU A 201 18.77 -7.54 -3.30
N HIS A 202 19.63 -7.88 -2.34
CA HIS A 202 20.76 -8.78 -2.61
C HIS A 202 20.41 -10.28 -2.49
N ASN A 203 19.16 -10.63 -2.14
CA ASN A 203 18.74 -12.02 -1.91
C ASN A 203 17.51 -12.44 -2.74
N LEU A 204 17.39 -12.00 -4.00
CA LEU A 204 16.45 -12.65 -4.93
C LEU A 204 17.21 -13.73 -5.70
N PRO A 205 16.77 -15.01 -5.66
CA PRO A 205 17.39 -16.06 -6.44
C PRO A 205 17.38 -15.67 -7.92
N SER A 206 18.55 -15.80 -8.54
CA SER A 206 18.66 -15.74 -10.00
C SER A 206 18.04 -17.03 -10.53
N TYR A 207 16.91 -16.92 -11.21
CA TYR A 207 16.44 -17.94 -12.14
C TYR A 207 16.87 -17.53 -13.54
#